data_AF-T1AF81-F1
#
_entry.id   AF-T1AF81-F1
#
_cell.length_a   1.000
_cell.length_b   1.000
_cell.length_c   1.000
_cell.angle_alpha   90.00
_cell.angle_beta   90.00
_cell.angle_gamma   90.00
#
_symmetry.space_group_name_H-M   'P 1'
#
loop_
_entity.id
_entity.type
_entity.pdbx_description
1 polymer ?
#
loop_
_entity_poly.entity_id
_entity_poly.type
_entity_poly.pdbx_seq_one_letter_code
_entity_poly.pdbx_strand_id
1 'polypeptide(L)'
;MRRILLALALTLSVVVGIPAAHAYGGPLGIDHRLAYDNAGIWKRTYQVDLAYCEALCTLVAASLEGGQTRFGRTLWQSVDAMTFSSLAAQGLKMTFGRERPSYSP
;
A
#
# COMPACT_ATOMS: atom_id res chain seq x y z
N MET A 1 -13.94 -9.20 55.70
CA MET A 1 -12.67 -9.72 55.16
C MET A 1 -12.86 -10.69 54.00
N ARG A 2 -13.64 -11.77 54.14
CA ARG A 2 -13.87 -12.76 53.05
C ARG A 2 -14.42 -12.18 51.72
N ARG A 3 -15.32 -11.19 51.78
CA ARG A 3 -15.83 -10.49 50.58
C ARG A 3 -14.79 -9.62 49.88
N ILE A 4 -13.88 -9.02 50.64
CA ILE A 4 -12.77 -8.20 50.12
C ILE A 4 -11.74 -9.11 49.43
N LEU A 5 -11.42 -10.24 50.05
CA LEU A 5 -10.51 -11.24 49.46
C LEU A 5 -11.07 -11.82 48.15
N LEU A 6 -12.39 -12.08 48.07
CA LEU A 6 -13.03 -12.53 46.84
C LEU A 6 -13.02 -11.48 45.73
N ALA A 7 -13.25 -10.21 46.07
CA ALA A 7 -13.17 -9.11 45.10
C ALA A 7 -11.73 -8.89 44.60
N LEU A 8 -10.74 -9.06 45.47
CA LEU A 8 -9.33 -8.91 45.14
C LEU A 8 -8.83 -10.09 44.28
N ALA A 9 -9.29 -11.31 44.56
CA ALA A 9 -9.03 -12.46 43.71
C ALA A 9 -9.67 -12.31 42.31
N LEU A 10 -10.92 -11.83 42.23
CA LEU A 10 -11.61 -11.61 40.95
C LEU A 10 -10.89 -10.56 40.09
N THR A 11 -10.47 -9.45 40.69
CA THR A 11 -9.75 -8.38 39.99
C THR A 11 -8.36 -8.85 39.52
N LEU A 12 -7.65 -9.63 40.33
CA LEU A 12 -6.36 -10.21 39.92
C LEU A 12 -6.51 -11.20 38.75
N SER A 13 -7.56 -12.03 38.75
CA SER A 13 -7.85 -12.96 37.65
C SER A 13 -8.15 -12.24 36.33
N VAL A 14 -8.86 -11.10 36.38
CA VAL A 14 -9.15 -10.29 35.19
C VAL A 14 -7.89 -9.62 34.64
N VAL A 15 -6.99 -9.15 35.51
CA VAL A 15 -5.74 -8.49 35.08
C VAL A 15 -4.74 -9.50 34.48
N VAL A 16 -4.64 -10.71 35.04
CA VAL A 16 -3.70 -11.74 34.56
C VAL A 16 -4.23 -12.47 33.32
N GLY A 17 -5.56 -12.55 33.14
CA GLY A 17 -6.19 -13.25 32.03
C GLY A 17 -6.24 -12.48 30.70
N ILE A 18 -5.77 -11.22 30.66
CA ILE A 18 -5.71 -10.45 29.41
C ILE A 18 -4.42 -10.83 28.69
N PRO A 19 -4.46 -11.59 27.57
CA PRO A 19 -3.25 -11.84 26.80
C PRO A 19 -2.70 -10.49 26.32
N ALA A 20 -1.38 -10.30 26.49
CA ALA A 20 -0.70 -9.15 25.88
C ALA A 20 -0.97 -9.20 24.37
N ALA A 21 -1.61 -8.16 23.83
CA ALA A 21 -1.86 -8.05 22.40
C ALA A 21 -0.51 -7.93 21.68
N HIS A 22 -0.05 -9.03 21.09
CA HIS A 22 1.15 -9.06 20.25
C HIS A 22 0.75 -8.63 18.84
N ALA A 23 0.97 -7.36 18.51
CA ALA A 23 0.71 -6.79 17.18
C ALA A 23 1.77 -7.16 16.12
N TYR A 24 2.42 -8.32 16.29
CA TYR A 24 3.48 -8.82 15.42
C TYR A 24 3.40 -10.34 15.39
N GLY A 25 3.52 -10.93 14.20
CA GLY A 25 3.54 -12.37 13.97
C GLY A 25 2.30 -12.92 13.28
N GLY A 26 1.08 -12.48 13.60
CA GLY A 26 -0.14 -13.05 13.01
C GLY A 26 -0.24 -14.58 13.16
N PRO A 27 -1.34 -15.22 12.69
CA PRO A 27 -1.33 -16.68 12.60
C PRO A 27 -0.21 -17.11 11.64
N LEU A 28 0.66 -18.02 12.09
CA LEU A 28 1.78 -18.60 11.32
C LEU A 28 2.98 -17.68 11.05
N GLY A 29 3.16 -16.55 11.74
CA GLY A 29 4.32 -15.70 11.50
C GLY A 29 4.21 -14.84 10.23
N ILE A 30 3.02 -14.77 9.61
CA ILE A 30 2.78 -14.02 8.37
C ILE A 30 2.98 -12.52 8.60
N ASP A 31 2.69 -12.03 9.80
CA ASP A 31 2.78 -10.61 10.14
C ASP A 31 4.17 -10.26 10.71
N HIS A 32 5.23 -10.64 9.97
CA HIS A 32 6.60 -10.27 10.30
C HIS A 32 7.08 -9.12 9.42
N ARG A 33 8.06 -8.34 9.91
CA ARG A 33 8.65 -7.24 9.14
C ARG A 33 9.57 -7.83 8.08
N LEU A 34 9.26 -7.54 6.82
CA LEU A 34 10.17 -7.80 5.70
C LEU A 34 11.27 -6.75 5.72
N ALA A 35 12.53 -7.17 5.59
CA ALA A 35 13.64 -6.24 5.43
C ALA A 35 13.43 -5.38 4.18
N TYR A 36 13.81 -4.10 4.26
CA TYR A 36 13.78 -3.24 3.09
C TYR A 36 14.73 -3.80 2.02
N ASP A 37 14.19 -4.15 0.87
CA ASP A 37 14.95 -4.59 -0.29
C ASP A 37 14.72 -3.60 -1.44
N ASN A 38 15.82 -3.04 -1.94
CA ASN A 38 15.85 -2.15 -3.09
C ASN A 38 16.94 -2.58 -4.08
N ALA A 39 17.10 -3.89 -4.24
CA ALA A 39 18.03 -4.52 -5.16
C ALA A 39 17.31 -5.44 -6.16
N GLY A 40 18.08 -6.03 -7.06
CA GLY A 40 17.58 -7.00 -8.04
C GLY A 40 16.44 -6.47 -8.91
N ILE A 41 15.50 -7.36 -9.26
CA ILE A 41 14.34 -7.05 -10.10
C ILE A 41 13.31 -6.16 -9.38
N TRP A 42 13.35 -6.11 -8.04
CA TRP A 42 12.40 -5.36 -7.23
C TRP A 42 12.87 -3.94 -6.92
N LYS A 43 14.04 -3.53 -7.42
CA LYS A 43 14.58 -2.17 -7.25
C LYS A 43 13.54 -1.12 -7.65
N ARG A 44 13.30 -0.16 -6.76
CA ARG A 44 12.30 0.91 -6.92
C ARG A 44 12.50 1.72 -8.19
N THR A 45 13.75 1.98 -8.57
CA THR A 45 14.08 2.69 -9.81
C THR A 45 13.52 1.95 -11.04
N TYR A 46 13.70 0.63 -11.14
CA TYR A 46 13.16 -0.13 -12.26
C TYR A 46 11.64 -0.12 -12.31
N GLN A 47 10.97 -0.19 -11.16
CA GLN A 47 9.50 -0.07 -11.11
C GLN A 47 9.02 1.28 -11.65
N VAL A 48 9.73 2.36 -11.30
CA VAL A 48 9.40 3.72 -11.73
C VAL A 48 9.72 3.91 -13.21
N ASP A 49 10.88 3.46 -13.66
CA ASP A 49 11.30 3.54 -15.07
C ASP A 49 10.36 2.75 -15.97
N LEU A 50 9.94 1.54 -15.56
CA LEU A 50 8.97 0.74 -16.29
C LEU A 50 7.61 1.43 -16.41
N ALA A 51 7.13 2.07 -15.33
CA ALA A 51 5.88 2.81 -15.36
C ALA A 51 5.96 4.02 -16.32
N TYR A 52 7.06 4.78 -16.30
CA TYR A 52 7.26 5.89 -17.23
C TYR A 52 7.42 5.42 -18.68
N CYS A 53 8.16 4.32 -18.90
CA CYS A 53 8.31 3.73 -20.23
C CYS A 53 6.97 3.25 -20.79
N GLU A 54 6.15 2.58 -19.99
CA GLU A 54 4.82 2.13 -20.40
C GLU A 54 3.92 3.30 -20.79
N ALA A 55 3.85 4.35 -19.96
CA ALA A 55 3.07 5.54 -20.26
C ALA A 55 3.55 6.25 -21.54
N LEU A 56 4.87 6.42 -21.71
CA LEU A 56 5.46 7.04 -22.90
C LEU A 56 5.21 6.20 -24.16
N CYS A 57 5.44 4.88 -24.10
CA CYS A 57 5.19 3.97 -25.22
C CYS A 57 3.73 4.00 -25.64
N THR A 58 2.79 3.99 -24.69
CA THR A 58 1.35 4.09 -24.98
C THR A 58 1.00 5.43 -25.62
N LEU A 59 1.53 6.55 -25.11
CA LEU A 59 1.32 7.87 -25.70
C LEU A 59 1.88 7.98 -27.12
N VAL A 60 3.10 7.48 -27.34
CA VAL A 60 3.74 7.45 -28.67
C VAL A 60 2.92 6.58 -29.63
N ALA A 61 2.52 5.38 -29.20
CA ALA A 61 1.71 4.49 -30.03
C ALA A 61 0.35 5.12 -30.37
N ALA A 62 -0.32 5.76 -29.40
CA ALA A 62 -1.58 6.48 -29.63
C ALA A 62 -1.41 7.61 -30.65
N SER A 63 -0.29 8.33 -30.57
CA SER A 63 0.04 9.44 -31.47
C SER A 63 0.33 8.98 -32.89
N LEU A 64 1.03 7.85 -33.04
CA LEU A 64 1.37 7.26 -34.34
C LEU A 64 0.16 6.61 -35.02
N GLU A 65 -0.65 5.86 -34.26
CA GLU A 65 -1.83 5.15 -34.78
C GLU A 65 -3.01 6.12 -35.03
N GLY A 66 -3.11 7.20 -34.25
CA GLY A 66 -4.21 8.16 -34.32
C GLY A 66 -5.52 7.61 -33.73
N GLY A 67 -6.65 8.30 -33.99
CA GLY A 67 -7.96 7.97 -33.40
C GLY A 67 -8.95 7.26 -34.35
N GLN A 68 -8.52 6.92 -35.56
CA GLN A 68 -9.44 6.46 -36.61
C GLN A 68 -9.72 4.96 -36.54
N THR A 69 -8.76 4.17 -36.05
CA THR A 69 -8.93 2.73 -35.86
C THR A 69 -9.49 2.43 -34.47
N ARG A 70 -10.08 1.24 -34.30
CA ARG A 70 -10.49 0.76 -32.97
C ARG A 70 -9.30 0.69 -32.01
N PHE A 71 -8.14 0.23 -32.50
CA PHE A 71 -6.94 0.10 -31.69
C PHE A 71 -6.40 1.47 -31.23
N GLY A 72 -6.26 2.42 -32.15
CA GLY A 72 -5.82 3.77 -31.82
C GLY A 72 -6.74 4.49 -30.83
N ARG A 73 -8.06 4.33 -30.98
CA ARG A 73 -9.04 4.84 -30.01
C ARG A 73 -8.86 4.22 -28.62
N THR A 74 -8.59 2.92 -28.53
CA THR A 74 -8.28 2.27 -27.26
C THR A 74 -7.00 2.82 -26.64
N LEU A 75 -5.95 3.07 -27.44
CA LEU A 75 -4.70 3.66 -26.95
C LEU A 75 -4.94 5.06 -26.37
N TRP A 76 -5.73 5.92 -27.04
CA TRP A 76 -6.10 7.22 -26.50
C TRP A 76 -6.93 7.13 -25.22
N GLN A 77 -7.87 6.17 -25.13
CA GLN A 77 -8.60 5.90 -23.90
C GLN A 77 -7.67 5.46 -22.75
N SER A 78 -6.63 4.68 -23.06
CA SER A 78 -5.60 4.33 -22.07
C SER A 78 -4.83 5.57 -21.61
N VAL A 79 -4.43 6.46 -22.51
CA VAL A 79 -3.76 7.73 -22.17
C VAL A 79 -4.64 8.59 -21.25
N ASP A 80 -5.92 8.75 -21.59
CA ASP A 80 -6.87 9.52 -20.78
C ASP A 80 -7.03 8.91 -19.38
N ALA A 81 -7.18 7.59 -19.29
CA ALA A 81 -7.32 6.87 -18.02
C ALA A 81 -6.08 7.01 -17.14
N MET A 82 -4.88 6.86 -17.69
CA MET A 82 -3.61 7.03 -16.97
C MET A 82 -3.47 8.46 -16.44
N THR A 83 -3.79 9.45 -17.28
CA THR A 83 -3.70 10.87 -16.92
C THR A 83 -4.65 11.21 -15.79
N PHE A 84 -5.93 10.84 -15.93
CA PHE A 84 -6.94 11.05 -14.90
C PHE A 84 -6.57 10.36 -13.59
N SER A 85 -6.18 9.08 -13.64
CA SER A 85 -5.81 8.30 -12.46
C SER A 85 -4.61 8.91 -11.74
N SER A 86 -3.60 9.38 -12.48
CA SER A 86 -2.41 10.02 -11.91
C SER A 86 -2.74 11.33 -11.20
N LEU A 87 -3.57 12.18 -11.82
CA LEU A 87 -4.03 13.44 -11.23
C LEU A 87 -4.92 13.20 -10.02
N ALA A 88 -5.89 12.28 -10.13
CA ALA A 88 -6.77 11.90 -9.03
C ALA A 88 -5.96 11.34 -7.85
N ALA A 89 -5.01 10.43 -8.09
CA ALA A 89 -4.15 9.89 -7.04
C ALA A 89 -3.30 10.97 -6.38
N GLN A 90 -2.83 11.98 -7.13
CA GLN A 90 -2.12 13.12 -6.56
C GLN A 90 -3.03 13.97 -5.67
N GLY A 91 -4.21 14.33 -6.16
CA GLY A 91 -5.21 15.07 -5.38
C GLY A 91 -5.58 14.33 -4.09
N LEU A 92 -5.87 13.03 -4.18
CA LEU A 92 -6.19 12.21 -3.01
C LEU A 92 -5.04 12.10 -2.01
N LYS A 93 -3.78 12.04 -2.47
CA LYS A 93 -2.62 12.07 -1.56
C LYS A 93 -2.51 13.39 -0.81
N MET A 94 -2.84 14.51 -1.45
CA MET A 94 -2.79 15.82 -0.82
C MET A 94 -3.98 16.04 0.14
N THR A 95 -5.18 15.60 -0.24
CA THR A 95 -6.40 15.80 0.57
C THR A 95 -6.51 14.81 1.73
N PHE A 96 -6.15 13.55 1.52
CA PHE A 96 -6.33 12.46 2.49
C PHE A 96 -5.01 11.80 2.92
N GLY A 97 -3.89 12.50 2.72
CA GLY A 97 -2.57 12.02 3.10
C GLY A 97 -2.50 11.72 4.60
N ARG A 98 -1.83 10.62 4.93
CA ARG A 98 -1.44 10.25 6.30
C ARG A 98 0.05 9.96 6.33
N GLU A 99 0.65 10.06 7.51
CA GLU A 99 2.05 9.71 7.70
C GLU A 99 2.29 8.25 7.28
N ARG A 100 3.25 8.04 6.37
CA ARG A 100 3.68 6.69 5.98
C ARG A 100 4.79 6.28 6.94
N PRO A 101 4.83 5.00 7.36
CA PRO A 101 5.95 4.50 8.15
C PRO A 101 7.27 4.84 7.44
N SER A 102 8.07 5.71 8.05
CA SER A 102 9.43 5.96 7.61
C SER A 102 10.30 4.83 8.15
N TYR A 103 11.08 4.22 7.27
CA TYR A 103 12.12 3.28 7.71
C TYR A 103 13.19 4.10 8.43
N SER A 104 13.14 4.09 9.77
CA SER A 104 14.28 4.50 10.59
C SER A 104 15.11 3.25 10.88
N PRO A 105 16.45 3.28 10.71
CA PRO A 105 17.32 2.16 11.05
C PRO A 105 17.28 1.83 12.55
#